data_AF-C5I4W9-F1
#
_entry.id   AF-C5I4W9-F1
#
_cell.length_a   1.000
_cell.length_b   1.000
_cell.length_c   1.000
_cell.angle_alpha   90.00
_cell.angle_beta   90.00
_cell.angle_gamma   90.00
#
_symmetry.space_group_name_H-M   'P 1'
#
loop_
_entity.id
_entity.type
_entity.pdbx_description
1 polymer ?
#
loop_
_entity_poly.entity_id
_entity_poly.type
_entity_poly.pdbx_seq_one_letter_code
_entity_poly.pdbx_strand_id
1 'polypeptide(L)'
;LFLQAKIAELENEVHKLEQKLKEIDESDSEDYVKEGFRAPLQSELDAKQAKLSKLEELSDKIDELDAEIAKLEKDVEDFKNSDGEQAGQYLAAAEEDLIAKKAELEQTEADLKKAVNEPEKPAPAPAPETPAPEAPAEQPKPAPETPAPAPKPEKPAEQPKPEKPADQQAEEDYARRSEEEYNRLTQQQPAPAPKPEQPAKPEKPAEEPTQP
;
A
#
# COMPACT_ATOMS: atom_id res chain seq x y z
N LEU A 1 -7.76 -28.57 -8.52
CA LEU A 1 -8.18 -28.09 -9.87
C LEU A 1 -8.43 -26.58 -9.90
N PHE A 2 -9.34 -26.00 -9.10
CA PHE A 2 -9.63 -24.56 -9.15
C PHE A 2 -8.45 -23.65 -8.76
N LEU A 3 -7.73 -23.96 -7.66
CA LEU A 3 -6.58 -23.16 -7.22
C LEU A 3 -5.43 -23.18 -8.23
N GLN A 4 -5.07 -24.37 -8.71
CA GLN A 4 -4.02 -24.55 -9.71
C GLN A 4 -4.35 -23.83 -11.03
N ALA A 5 -5.62 -23.80 -11.45
CA ALA A 5 -6.03 -23.05 -12.62
C ALA A 5 -5.85 -21.52 -12.45
N LYS A 6 -6.14 -20.99 -11.26
CA LYS A 6 -5.94 -19.57 -10.96
C LYS A 6 -4.46 -19.17 -10.87
N ILE A 7 -3.62 -20.04 -10.32
CA ILE A 7 -2.16 -19.83 -10.31
C ILE A 7 -1.63 -19.80 -11.74
N ALA A 8 -2.03 -20.78 -12.58
CA ALA A 8 -1.63 -20.82 -13.99
C ALA A 8 -2.12 -19.61 -14.80
N GLU A 9 -3.33 -19.10 -14.50
CA GLU A 9 -3.84 -17.86 -15.08
C GLU A 9 -2.95 -16.66 -14.71
N LEU A 10 -2.58 -16.53 -13.43
CA LEU A 10 -1.70 -15.48 -12.94
C LEU A 10 -0.30 -15.54 -13.58
N GLU A 11 0.30 -16.73 -13.68
CA GLU A 11 1.57 -16.95 -14.40
C GLU A 11 1.49 -16.50 -15.86
N ASN A 12 0.36 -16.79 -16.52
CA ASN A 12 0.14 -16.38 -17.90
C ASN A 12 0.03 -14.85 -18.05
N GLU A 13 -0.61 -14.18 -17.09
CA GLU A 13 -0.72 -12.73 -17.06
C GLU A 13 0.64 -12.05 -16.82
N VAL A 14 1.43 -12.57 -15.89
CA VAL A 14 2.83 -12.15 -15.66
C VAL A 14 3.62 -12.24 -16.98
N HIS A 15 3.58 -13.40 -17.65
CA HIS A 15 4.30 -13.60 -18.90
C HIS A 15 3.87 -12.62 -20.01
N LYS A 16 2.56 -12.35 -20.13
CA LYS A 16 2.04 -11.37 -21.09
C LYS A 16 2.50 -9.95 -20.77
N LEU A 17 2.56 -9.56 -19.50
CA LEU A 17 3.05 -8.24 -19.10
C LEU A 17 4.55 -8.08 -19.36
N GLU A 18 5.35 -9.11 -19.05
CA GLU A 18 6.78 -9.16 -19.39
C GLU A 18 7.00 -8.98 -20.89
N GLN A 19 6.20 -9.66 -21.72
CA GLN A 19 6.28 -9.52 -23.17
C GLN A 19 5.91 -8.09 -23.62
N LYS A 20 4.81 -7.52 -23.11
CA LYS A 20 4.41 -6.14 -23.45
C LYS A 20 5.46 -5.12 -23.06
N LEU A 21 6.06 -5.25 -21.87
CA LEU A 21 7.13 -4.37 -21.41
C LEU A 21 8.35 -4.46 -22.31
N LYS A 22 8.72 -5.68 -22.73
CA LYS A 22 9.80 -5.90 -23.70
C LYS A 22 9.49 -5.25 -25.05
N GLU A 23 8.27 -5.39 -25.56
CA GLU A 23 7.83 -4.75 -26.81
C GLU A 23 7.86 -3.22 -26.73
N ILE A 24 7.52 -2.63 -25.57
CA ILE A 24 7.63 -1.19 -25.33
C ILE A 24 9.10 -0.75 -25.37
N ASP A 25 9.98 -1.49 -24.68
CA ASP A 25 11.43 -1.21 -24.63
C ASP A 25 12.06 -1.30 -26.04
N GLU A 26 11.60 -2.23 -26.87
CA GLU A 26 12.07 -2.43 -28.25
C GLU A 26 11.42 -1.51 -29.30
N SER A 27 10.33 -0.80 -28.95
CA SER A 27 9.62 0.04 -29.93
C SER A 27 10.41 1.30 -30.31
N ASP A 28 10.18 1.84 -31.51
CA ASP A 28 10.74 3.14 -31.94
C ASP A 28 9.95 4.35 -31.38
N SER A 29 9.06 4.13 -30.40
CA SER A 29 8.30 5.23 -29.81
C SER A 29 9.19 6.17 -28.99
N GLU A 30 8.76 7.42 -28.85
CA GLU A 30 9.50 8.44 -28.10
C GLU A 30 9.54 8.07 -26.61
N ASP A 31 10.66 8.35 -25.93
CA ASP A 31 10.88 7.90 -24.55
C ASP A 31 9.79 8.34 -23.56
N TYR A 32 9.25 9.57 -23.72
CA TYR A 32 8.16 10.04 -22.87
C TYR A 32 6.83 9.31 -23.11
N VAL A 33 6.61 8.81 -24.33
CA VAL A 33 5.45 7.96 -24.67
C VAL A 33 5.67 6.57 -24.09
N LYS A 34 6.88 6.00 -24.21
CA LYS A 34 7.25 4.71 -23.61
C LYS A 34 7.05 4.70 -22.10
N GLU A 35 7.61 5.67 -21.39
CA GLU A 35 7.54 5.77 -19.94
C GLU A 35 6.09 5.88 -19.43
N GLY A 36 5.22 6.58 -20.17
CA GLY A 36 3.79 6.71 -19.85
C GLY A 36 3.02 5.38 -19.85
N PHE A 37 3.47 4.39 -20.64
CA PHE A 37 2.87 3.04 -20.66
C PHE A 37 3.65 2.02 -19.84
N ARG A 38 4.97 2.20 -19.72
CA ARG A 38 5.87 1.27 -19.01
C ARG A 38 5.62 1.26 -17.52
N ALA A 39 5.55 2.43 -16.88
CA ALA A 39 5.36 2.54 -15.43
C ALA A 39 4.10 1.82 -14.91
N PRO A 40 2.89 2.02 -15.48
CA PRO A 40 1.71 1.31 -15.00
C PRO A 40 1.77 -0.20 -15.24
N LEU A 41 2.32 -0.66 -16.37
CA LEU A 41 2.47 -2.09 -16.67
C LEU A 41 3.51 -2.76 -15.77
N GLN A 42 4.61 -2.08 -15.46
CA GLN A 42 5.62 -2.57 -14.51
C GLN A 42 5.01 -2.69 -13.11
N SER A 43 4.25 -1.69 -12.69
CA SER A 43 3.58 -1.73 -11.39
C SER A 43 2.54 -2.86 -11.29
N GLU A 44 1.84 -3.18 -12.37
CA GLU A 44 0.94 -4.35 -12.44
C GLU A 44 1.73 -5.66 -12.40
N LEU A 45 2.85 -5.74 -13.14
CA LEU A 45 3.74 -6.91 -13.15
C LEU A 45 4.27 -7.20 -11.75
N ASP A 46 4.79 -6.17 -11.05
CA ASP A 46 5.35 -6.30 -9.71
C ASP A 46 4.28 -6.81 -8.71
N ALA A 47 3.06 -6.28 -8.80
CA ALA A 47 1.94 -6.72 -7.95
C ALA A 47 1.57 -8.19 -8.20
N LYS A 48 1.55 -8.62 -9.47
CA LYS A 48 1.25 -10.00 -9.86
C LYS A 48 2.36 -10.96 -9.45
N GLN A 49 3.62 -10.58 -9.64
CA GLN A 49 4.78 -11.35 -9.20
C GLN A 49 4.80 -11.50 -7.68
N ALA A 50 4.55 -10.43 -6.92
CA ALA A 50 4.45 -10.50 -5.46
C ALA A 50 3.32 -11.44 -4.99
N LYS A 51 2.16 -11.39 -5.68
CA LYS A 51 1.06 -12.33 -5.41
C LYS A 51 1.47 -13.77 -5.72
N LEU A 52 2.13 -14.02 -6.85
CA LEU A 52 2.58 -15.35 -7.24
C LEU A 52 3.59 -15.92 -6.23
N SER A 53 4.59 -15.13 -5.83
CA SER A 53 5.58 -15.54 -4.81
C SER A 53 4.92 -15.91 -3.48
N LYS A 54 3.91 -15.15 -3.04
CA LYS A 54 3.16 -15.47 -1.82
C LYS A 54 2.37 -16.79 -1.95
N LEU A 55 1.83 -17.08 -3.12
CA LEU A 55 1.11 -18.33 -3.37
C LEU A 55 2.05 -19.54 -3.39
N GLU A 56 3.23 -19.38 -3.98
CA GLU A 56 4.30 -20.38 -3.98
C GLU A 56 4.77 -20.68 -2.55
N GLU A 57 5.09 -19.64 -1.76
CA GLU A 57 5.50 -19.79 -0.35
C GLU A 57 4.47 -20.56 0.50
N LEU A 58 3.17 -20.23 0.34
CA LEU A 58 2.10 -20.93 1.05
C LEU A 58 1.94 -22.39 0.58
N SER A 59 2.15 -22.66 -0.72
CA SER A 59 2.12 -24.02 -1.27
C SER A 59 3.28 -24.86 -0.73
N ASP A 60 4.49 -24.32 -0.74
CA ASP A 60 5.68 -25.00 -0.21
C ASP A 60 5.53 -25.32 1.29
N LYS A 61 4.94 -24.38 2.05
CA LYS A 61 4.65 -24.60 3.47
C LYS A 61 3.63 -25.72 3.70
N ILE A 62 2.62 -25.84 2.83
CA ILE A 62 1.65 -26.95 2.89
C ILE A 62 2.35 -28.28 2.66
N ASP A 63 3.22 -28.38 1.64
CA ASP A 63 3.98 -29.60 1.35
C ASP A 63 4.91 -29.99 2.51
N GLU A 64 5.55 -29.01 3.16
CA GLU A 64 6.36 -29.23 4.37
C GLU A 64 5.52 -29.76 5.54
N LEU A 65 4.37 -29.12 5.82
CA LEU A 65 3.46 -29.53 6.89
C LEU A 65 2.90 -30.93 6.66
N ASP A 66 2.51 -31.27 5.42
CA ASP A 66 2.06 -32.62 5.07
C ASP A 66 3.15 -33.67 5.33
N ALA A 67 4.41 -33.36 5.01
CA ALA A 67 5.54 -34.24 5.29
C ALA A 67 5.83 -34.39 6.80
N GLU A 68 5.69 -33.32 7.59
CA GLU A 68 5.81 -33.39 9.05
C GLU A 68 4.67 -34.19 9.69
N ILE A 69 3.42 -33.95 9.25
CA ILE A 69 2.25 -34.70 9.69
C ILE A 69 2.42 -36.18 9.41
N ALA A 70 2.88 -36.56 8.21
CA ALA A 70 3.09 -37.96 7.86
C ALA A 70 4.14 -38.65 8.76
N LYS A 71 5.19 -37.92 9.18
CA LYS A 71 6.17 -38.44 10.15
C LYS A 71 5.55 -38.61 11.54
N LEU A 72 4.81 -37.60 12.01
CA LEU A 72 4.13 -37.65 13.31
C LEU A 72 3.07 -38.76 13.37
N GLU A 73 2.32 -38.97 12.29
CA GLU A 73 1.35 -40.07 12.22
C GLU A 73 2.03 -41.42 12.37
N LYS A 74 3.21 -41.58 11.76
CA LYS A 74 4.04 -42.78 11.94
C LYS A 74 4.57 -42.90 13.37
N ASP A 75 5.08 -41.81 13.95
CA ASP A 75 5.57 -41.83 15.33
C ASP A 75 4.46 -42.19 16.33
N VAL A 76 3.24 -41.66 16.12
CA VAL A 76 2.04 -42.02 16.89
C VAL A 76 1.72 -43.51 16.78
N GLU A 77 1.81 -44.09 15.57
CA GLU A 77 1.62 -45.53 15.36
C GLU A 77 2.72 -46.36 16.06
N ASP A 78 3.98 -45.96 15.93
CA ASP A 78 5.13 -46.64 16.54
C ASP A 78 5.05 -46.60 18.07
N PHE A 79 4.67 -45.46 18.68
CA PHE A 79 4.49 -45.35 20.13
C PHE A 79 3.27 -46.11 20.64
N LYS A 80 2.18 -46.19 19.89
CA LYS A 80 1.00 -47.02 20.23
C LYS A 80 1.34 -48.50 20.31
N ASN A 81 2.28 -48.96 19.49
CA ASN A 81 2.73 -50.35 19.44
C ASN A 81 3.92 -50.63 20.36
N SER A 82 4.36 -49.66 21.16
CA SER A 82 5.54 -49.78 22.02
C SER A 82 5.17 -50.06 23.47
N ASP A 83 5.80 -51.07 24.08
CA ASP A 83 5.69 -51.39 25.51
C ASP A 83 6.74 -50.65 26.37
N GLY A 84 7.39 -49.61 25.82
CA GLY A 84 8.39 -48.83 26.54
C GLY A 84 7.81 -48.08 27.73
N GLU A 85 8.55 -47.99 28.84
CA GLU A 85 8.11 -47.32 30.09
C GLU A 85 7.66 -45.87 29.87
N GLN A 86 8.24 -45.19 28.87
CA GLN A 86 7.92 -43.81 28.50
C GLN A 86 7.02 -43.68 27.27
N ALA A 87 6.61 -44.79 26.65
CA ALA A 87 5.87 -44.78 25.38
C ALA A 87 4.57 -43.98 25.47
N GLY A 88 3.85 -44.07 26.60
CA GLY A 88 2.63 -43.29 26.82
C GLY A 88 2.87 -41.76 26.85
N GLN A 89 4.01 -41.29 27.39
CA GLN A 89 4.33 -39.86 27.39
C GLN A 89 4.72 -39.36 26.00
N TYR A 90 5.54 -40.13 25.27
CA TYR A 90 5.89 -39.79 23.89
C TYR A 90 4.69 -39.85 22.96
N LEU A 91 3.78 -40.79 23.16
CA LEU A 91 2.52 -40.87 22.42
C LEU A 91 1.67 -39.62 22.65
N ALA A 92 1.46 -39.22 23.90
CA ALA A 92 0.67 -38.03 24.22
C ALA A 92 1.27 -36.77 23.59
N ALA A 93 2.59 -36.59 23.66
CA ALA A 93 3.28 -35.47 23.02
C ALA A 93 3.14 -35.48 21.49
N ALA A 94 3.34 -36.65 20.85
CA ALA A 94 3.19 -36.78 19.41
C ALA A 94 1.74 -36.55 18.93
N GLU A 95 0.75 -36.97 19.72
CA GLU A 95 -0.67 -36.69 19.43
C GLU A 95 -1.01 -35.19 19.57
N GLU A 96 -0.46 -34.51 20.59
CA GLU A 96 -0.62 -33.05 20.73
C GLU A 96 0.03 -32.29 19.56
N ASP A 97 1.26 -32.63 19.20
CA ASP A 97 1.97 -32.03 18.06
C ASP A 97 1.24 -32.28 16.74
N LEU A 98 0.72 -33.49 16.54
CA LEU A 98 -0.06 -33.84 15.35
C LEU A 98 -1.33 -32.99 15.23
N ILE A 99 -2.04 -32.74 16.34
CA ILE A 99 -3.22 -31.87 16.37
C ILE A 99 -2.82 -30.44 16.01
N ALA A 100 -1.75 -29.92 16.62
CA ALA A 100 -1.27 -28.57 16.35
C ALA A 100 -0.88 -28.38 14.88
N LYS A 101 -0.14 -29.35 14.30
CA LYS A 101 0.28 -29.31 12.90
C LYS A 101 -0.87 -29.42 11.92
N LYS A 102 -1.88 -30.25 12.20
CA LYS A 102 -3.10 -30.30 11.39
C LYS A 102 -3.89 -29.00 11.42
N ALA A 103 -3.94 -28.32 12.57
CA ALA A 103 -4.55 -27.00 12.67
C ALA A 103 -3.76 -25.92 11.90
N GLU A 104 -2.43 -25.97 11.95
CA GLU A 104 -1.56 -25.08 11.16
C GLU A 104 -1.73 -25.32 9.65
N LEU A 105 -1.87 -26.57 9.22
CA LEU A 105 -2.15 -26.94 7.84
C LEU A 105 -3.50 -26.35 7.39
N GLU A 106 -4.58 -26.57 8.14
CA GLU A 106 -5.90 -26.04 7.82
C GLU A 106 -5.90 -24.50 7.70
N GLN A 107 -5.19 -23.82 8.60
CA GLN A 107 -5.02 -22.38 8.53
C GLN A 107 -4.24 -21.95 7.28
N THR A 108 -3.15 -22.64 6.95
CA THR A 108 -2.31 -22.33 5.78
C THR A 108 -3.07 -22.56 4.48
N GLU A 109 -3.87 -23.63 4.38
CA GLU A 109 -4.76 -23.88 3.24
C GLU A 109 -5.84 -22.79 3.10
N ALA A 110 -6.40 -22.32 4.22
CA ALA A 110 -7.37 -21.22 4.23
C ALA A 110 -6.72 -19.90 3.76
N ASP A 111 -5.49 -19.63 4.20
CA ASP A 111 -4.71 -18.46 3.77
C ASP A 111 -4.35 -18.54 2.29
N LEU A 112 -3.96 -19.71 1.77
CA LEU A 112 -3.74 -19.93 0.34
C LEU A 112 -5.01 -19.65 -0.45
N LYS A 113 -6.14 -20.22 -0.02
CA LYS A 113 -7.44 -19.99 -0.67
C LYS A 113 -7.84 -18.52 -0.63
N LYS A 114 -7.58 -17.81 0.46
CA LYS A 114 -7.83 -16.38 0.57
C LYS A 114 -6.92 -15.60 -0.37
N ALA A 115 -5.62 -15.85 -0.37
CA ALA A 115 -4.63 -15.18 -1.22
C ALA A 115 -4.96 -15.34 -2.71
N VAL A 116 -5.39 -16.53 -3.14
CA VAL A 116 -5.82 -16.77 -4.53
C VAL A 116 -7.05 -15.92 -4.91
N ASN A 117 -7.99 -15.74 -3.98
CA ASN A 117 -9.21 -14.97 -4.21
C ASN A 117 -9.09 -13.48 -3.87
N GLU A 118 -7.97 -13.05 -3.28
CA GLU A 118 -7.75 -11.67 -2.92
C GLU A 118 -7.72 -10.82 -4.20
N PRO A 119 -8.58 -9.80 -4.31
CA PRO A 119 -8.53 -8.90 -5.45
C PRO A 119 -7.16 -8.25 -5.46
N GLU A 120 -6.58 -8.16 -6.65
CA GLU A 120 -5.35 -7.41 -6.84
C GLU A 120 -5.68 -5.97 -6.49
N LYS A 121 -5.15 -5.49 -5.35
CA LYS A 121 -5.15 -4.06 -5.13
C LYS A 121 -4.29 -3.51 -6.25
N PRO A 122 -4.81 -2.58 -7.08
CA PRO A 122 -3.91 -1.80 -7.89
C PRO A 122 -2.88 -1.24 -6.90
N ALA A 123 -1.60 -1.45 -7.19
CA ALA A 123 -0.57 -0.62 -6.59
C ALA A 123 -1.07 0.83 -6.68
N PRO A 124 -0.95 1.64 -5.62
CA PRO A 124 -1.36 3.03 -5.69
C PRO A 124 -0.72 3.60 -6.95
N ALA A 125 -1.55 3.94 -7.93
CA ALA A 125 -1.07 4.59 -9.13
C ALA A 125 -0.23 5.77 -8.62
N PRO A 126 0.99 6.01 -9.12
CA PRO A 126 1.63 7.29 -8.87
C PRO A 126 0.57 8.32 -9.21
N ALA A 127 0.19 9.11 -8.19
CA ALA A 127 -0.90 10.07 -8.35
C ALA A 127 -0.60 10.82 -9.65
N PRO A 128 -1.55 10.92 -10.60
CA PRO A 128 -1.32 11.75 -11.76
C PRO A 128 -0.87 13.11 -11.22
N GLU A 129 0.27 13.62 -11.70
CA GLU A 129 0.63 15.02 -11.51
C GLU A 129 -0.45 15.84 -12.21
N THR A 130 -1.61 15.96 -11.57
CA THR A 130 -2.62 16.92 -11.93
C THR A 130 -1.97 18.26 -11.67
N PRO A 131 -1.84 19.15 -12.68
CA PRO A 131 -1.48 20.53 -12.39
C PRO A 131 -2.55 21.03 -11.42
N ALA A 132 -2.08 21.47 -10.25
CA ALA A 132 -2.95 21.94 -9.18
C ALA A 132 -3.98 22.93 -9.75
N PRO A 133 -5.29 22.77 -9.45
CA PRO A 133 -6.27 23.78 -9.81
C PRO A 133 -5.88 25.09 -9.11
N GLU A 134 -5.74 26.17 -9.90
CA GLU A 134 -5.56 27.52 -9.38
C GLU A 134 -6.68 27.83 -8.38
N ALA A 135 -6.31 27.93 -7.10
CA ALA A 135 -7.24 28.35 -6.06
C ALA A 135 -7.67 29.81 -6.32
N PRO A 136 -8.97 30.14 -6.24
CA PRO A 136 -9.41 31.52 -6.29
C PRO A 136 -8.85 32.30 -5.09
N ALA A 137 -8.27 33.47 -5.37
CA ALA A 137 -7.61 34.34 -4.41
C ALA A 137 -8.47 34.64 -3.16
N GLU A 138 -7.94 34.33 -1.98
CA GLU A 138 -8.52 34.79 -0.71
C GLU A 138 -8.20 36.27 -0.45
N GLN A 139 -9.24 37.02 -0.13
CA GLN A 139 -9.18 38.39 0.42
C GLN A 139 -8.61 38.38 1.85
N PRO A 140 -7.96 39.47 2.31
CA PRO A 140 -7.36 39.52 3.63
C PRO A 140 -8.41 39.65 4.75
N LYS A 141 -8.19 38.89 5.83
CA LYS A 141 -8.97 38.86 7.08
C LYS A 141 -8.62 40.08 7.96
N PRO A 142 -9.58 40.83 8.53
CA PRO A 142 -9.29 41.81 9.58
C PRO A 142 -9.18 41.11 10.95
N ALA A 143 -8.21 41.54 11.75
CA ALA A 143 -8.07 41.14 13.16
C ALA A 143 -9.11 41.85 14.03
N PRO A 144 -9.56 41.22 15.13
CA PRO A 144 -9.99 42.00 16.28
C PRO A 144 -9.39 41.55 17.62
N GLU A 145 -9.28 42.55 18.48
CA GLU A 145 -8.69 42.58 19.82
C GLU A 145 -9.50 41.80 20.87
N THR A 146 -8.83 41.43 21.95
CA THR A 146 -9.43 40.85 23.16
C THR A 146 -10.06 41.94 24.03
N PRO A 147 -11.14 41.61 24.76
CA PRO A 147 -11.02 41.66 26.23
C PRO A 147 -11.70 40.47 26.93
N ALA A 148 -11.16 40.09 28.10
CA ALA A 148 -11.70 39.07 29.01
C ALA A 148 -12.69 39.67 30.04
N PRO A 149 -13.25 38.89 31.00
CA PRO A 149 -14.12 37.72 30.88
C PRO A 149 -15.42 37.88 31.73
N ALA A 150 -16.39 36.97 31.58
CA ALA A 150 -17.48 36.78 32.56
C ALA A 150 -17.74 35.28 32.79
N PRO A 151 -17.88 34.81 34.05
CA PRO A 151 -18.02 33.39 34.36
C PRO A 151 -19.45 32.91 34.05
N LYS A 152 -19.55 31.76 33.37
CA LYS A 152 -20.80 31.02 33.14
C LYS A 152 -20.73 29.65 33.84
N PRO A 153 -21.88 29.07 34.24
CA PRO A 153 -21.97 27.98 35.23
C PRO A 153 -21.33 26.67 34.77
N GLU A 154 -20.77 25.94 35.74
CA GLU A 154 -20.23 24.58 35.62
C GLU A 154 -21.18 23.62 34.90
N LYS A 155 -20.69 22.99 33.82
CA LYS A 155 -21.25 21.75 33.29
C LYS A 155 -20.82 20.59 34.19
N PRO A 156 -21.65 19.56 34.38
CA PRO A 156 -21.23 18.33 35.05
C PRO A 156 -20.00 17.74 34.34
N ALA A 157 -19.05 17.20 35.10
CA ALA A 157 -17.84 16.58 34.57
C ALA A 157 -18.18 15.55 33.48
N GLU A 158 -17.70 15.78 32.26
CA GLU A 158 -17.67 14.76 31.23
C GLU A 158 -16.76 13.63 31.72
N GLN A 159 -17.30 12.42 31.78
CA GLN A 159 -16.51 11.21 31.99
C GLN A 159 -15.37 11.18 30.97
N PRO A 160 -14.16 10.74 31.35
CA PRO A 160 -13.05 10.68 30.42
C PRO A 160 -13.46 9.82 29.22
N LYS A 161 -13.34 10.41 28.02
CA LYS A 161 -13.40 9.65 26.78
C LYS A 161 -12.38 8.51 26.89
N PRO A 162 -12.71 7.31 26.39
CA PRO A 162 -11.71 6.25 26.27
C PRO A 162 -10.46 6.81 25.60
N GLU A 163 -9.30 6.64 26.24
CA GLU A 163 -8.02 6.90 25.59
C GLU A 163 -7.99 6.06 24.31
N LYS A 164 -7.59 6.68 23.19
CA LYS A 164 -7.33 5.94 21.97
C LYS A 164 -6.26 4.88 22.27
N PRO A 165 -6.29 3.70 21.64
CA PRO A 165 -5.19 2.74 21.75
C PRO A 165 -3.86 3.44 21.49
N ALA A 166 -2.82 3.13 22.26
CA ALA A 166 -1.50 3.75 22.14
C ALA A 166 -0.96 3.72 20.70
N ASP A 167 -1.29 2.65 19.95
CA ASP A 167 -0.92 2.50 18.55
C ASP A 167 -1.59 3.54 17.64
N GLN A 168 -2.87 3.87 17.85
CA GLN A 168 -3.56 4.92 17.08
C GLN A 168 -3.01 6.31 17.38
N GLN A 169 -2.64 6.57 18.64
CA GLN A 169 -2.04 7.84 19.01
C GLN A 169 -0.63 7.98 18.40
N ALA A 170 0.14 6.89 18.38
CA ALA A 170 1.46 6.85 17.75
C ALA A 170 1.38 7.06 16.22
N GLU A 171 0.40 6.47 15.54
CA GLU A 171 0.16 6.72 14.10
C GLU A 171 -0.25 8.17 13.81
N GLU A 172 -1.13 8.75 14.62
CA GLU A 172 -1.54 10.15 14.48
C GLU A 172 -0.37 11.12 14.76
N ASP A 173 0.50 10.80 15.73
CA ASP A 173 1.73 11.56 16.00
C ASP A 173 2.74 11.44 14.84
N TYR A 174 2.86 10.26 14.22
CA TYR A 174 3.72 10.06 13.06
C TYR A 174 3.21 10.85 11.85
N ALA A 175 1.92 10.78 11.56
CA ALA A 175 1.30 11.53 10.46
C ALA A 175 1.42 13.05 10.64
N ARG A 176 1.30 13.55 11.89
CA ARG A 176 1.46 14.98 12.17
C ARG A 176 2.90 15.45 11.99
N ARG A 177 3.88 14.66 12.45
CA ARG A 177 5.30 15.00 12.31
C ARG A 177 5.76 14.99 10.85
N SER A 178 5.28 14.05 10.04
CA SER A 178 5.64 13.99 8.62
C SER A 178 5.06 15.15 7.83
N GLU A 179 3.84 15.61 8.15
CA GLU A 179 3.24 16.78 7.54
C GLU A 179 3.99 18.08 7.92
N GLU A 180 4.38 18.23 9.18
CA GLU A 180 5.23 19.37 9.62
C GLU A 180 6.61 19.36 8.94
N GLU A 181 7.23 18.18 8.78
CA GLU A 181 8.52 18.07 8.11
C GLU A 181 8.41 18.44 6.63
N TYR A 182 7.36 17.97 5.95
CA TYR A 182 7.07 18.33 4.56
C TYR A 182 6.85 19.85 4.40
N ASN A 183 6.03 20.46 5.26
CA ASN A 183 5.81 21.90 5.26
C ASN A 183 7.10 22.70 5.53
N ARG A 184 7.96 22.20 6.41
CA ARG A 184 9.25 22.83 6.68
C ARG A 184 10.24 22.69 5.53
N LEU A 185 10.18 21.59 4.77
CA LEU A 185 11.04 21.35 3.61
C LEU A 185 10.64 22.23 2.42
N THR A 186 9.34 22.37 2.17
CA THR A 186 8.81 23.24 1.10
C THR A 186 9.07 24.72 1.37
N GLN A 187 8.99 25.15 2.64
CA GLN A 187 9.32 26.52 3.06
C GLN A 187 10.84 26.84 2.98
N GLN A 188 11.70 25.83 2.89
CA GLN A 188 13.15 26.02 2.69
C GLN A 188 13.55 26.13 1.22
N GLN A 189 12.64 25.84 0.29
CA GLN A 189 12.92 26.08 -1.12
C GLN A 189 12.91 27.59 -1.39
N PRO A 190 13.88 28.10 -2.17
CA PRO A 190 13.86 29.51 -2.57
C PRO A 190 12.56 29.79 -3.31
N ALA A 191 11.92 30.91 -2.99
CA ALA A 191 10.70 31.33 -3.67
C ALA A 191 10.93 31.34 -5.19
N PRO A 192 9.96 30.84 -5.99
CA PRO A 192 10.10 30.82 -7.43
C PRO A 192 10.42 32.23 -7.94
N ALA A 193 11.43 32.31 -8.82
CA ALA A 193 11.89 33.55 -9.38
C ALA A 193 10.73 34.31 -10.06
N PRO A 194 10.64 35.64 -9.91
CA PRO A 194 9.58 36.40 -10.55
C PRO A 194 9.65 36.20 -12.07
N LYS A 195 8.49 35.90 -12.66
CA LYS A 195 8.35 35.70 -14.10
C LYS A 195 8.85 36.97 -14.83
N PRO A 196 9.66 36.84 -15.90
CA PRO A 196 10.15 38.00 -16.62
C PRO A 196 8.96 38.82 -17.15
N GLU A 197 8.94 40.11 -16.81
CA GLU A 197 7.96 41.06 -17.35
C GLU A 197 8.09 41.03 -18.87
N GLN A 198 6.99 40.67 -19.56
CA GLN A 198 6.95 40.75 -21.02
C GLN A 198 7.18 42.20 -21.43
N PRO A 199 8.05 42.46 -22.42
CA PRO A 199 8.31 43.81 -22.89
C PRO A 199 7.00 44.44 -23.38
N ALA A 200 6.72 45.65 -22.89
CA ALA A 200 5.53 46.40 -23.27
C ALA A 200 5.45 46.55 -24.80
N LYS A 201 4.26 46.31 -25.34
CA LYS A 201 3.96 46.44 -26.78
C LYS A 201 4.22 47.89 -27.23
N PRO A 202 4.80 48.12 -28.43
CA PRO A 202 5.06 49.48 -28.91
C PRO A 202 3.73 50.23 -29.14
N GLU A 203 3.62 51.46 -28.62
CA GLU A 203 2.56 52.39 -28.97
C GLU A 203 2.60 52.71 -30.47
N LYS A 204 1.44 52.64 -31.13
CA LYS A 204 1.30 53.03 -32.54
C LYS A 204 1.34 54.57 -32.65
N PRO A 205 1.91 55.13 -33.73
CA PRO A 205 1.88 56.57 -33.96
C PRO A 205 0.44 57.05 -34.18
N ALA A 206 0.08 58.18 -33.58
CA ALA A 206 -1.19 58.85 -33.83
C ALA A 206 -1.25 59.34 -35.29
N GLU A 207 -2.26 58.88 -36.03
CA GLU A 207 -2.69 59.51 -37.27
C GLU A 207 -3.30 60.89 -36.92
N GLU A 208 -2.67 61.96 -37.41
CA GLU A 208 -3.22 63.30 -37.33
C GLU A 208 -4.19 63.51 -38.52
N PRO A 209 -5.43 63.97 -38.28
CA PRO A 209 -6.44 64.09 -39.32
C PRO A 209 -6.19 65.32 -40.22
N THR A 210 -6.34 65.08 -41.52
CA THR A 210 -6.49 66.07 -42.57
C THR A 210 -7.60 67.07 -42.25
N GLN A 211 -7.39 68.36 -42.54
CA GLN A 211 -8.47 69.32 -42.79
C GLN A 211 -8.02 70.43 -43.78
N PRO A 212 -8.99 71.13 -44.43
CA PRO A 212 -9.05 71.41 -45.87
C PRO A 212 -8.30 72.64 -46.39
#